data_AF-A0A2V4L939-F1
#
_entry.id   AF-A0A2V4L939-F1
#
_cell.length_a   1.000
_cell.length_b   1.000
_cell.length_c   1.000
_cell.angle_alpha   90.00
_cell.angle_beta   90.00
_cell.angle_gamma   90.00
#
_symmetry.space_group_name_H-M   'P 1'
#
loop_
_entity.id
_entity.type
_entity.pdbx_description
1 polymer ?
#
loop_
_entity_poly.entity_id
_entity_poly.type
_entity_poly.pdbx_seq_one_letter_code
_entity_poly.pdbx_strand_id
1 'polypeptide(L)' 'MKLEIARGLFLVGALSVTALAAAAWQEPAPQVVDLVSCADQRCPAVSSRHAVDRPVSADSDNLVLLIFGLSHAMKGAQ' A
#
# COMPACT_ATOMS: atom_id res chain seq x y z
N MET A 1 23.30 -10.06 31.81
CA MET A 1 23.29 -9.15 30.63
C MET A 1 22.31 -8.02 30.92
N LYS A 2 22.69 -6.76 30.65
CA LYS A 2 21.94 -5.59 31.11
C LYS A 2 20.76 -5.34 30.17
N LEU A 3 19.52 -5.43 30.68
CA LEU A 3 18.27 -5.30 29.91
C LEU A 3 18.20 -4.01 29.08
N GLU A 4 18.83 -2.94 29.56
CA GLU A 4 18.93 -1.66 28.85
C GLU A 4 19.64 -1.76 27.50
N ILE A 5 20.69 -2.59 27.40
CA ILE A 5 21.47 -2.75 26.16
C ILE A 5 20.66 -3.52 25.12
N ALA A 6 19.93 -4.56 25.56
CA ALA A 6 19.06 -5.32 24.66
C ALA A 6 17.95 -4.43 24.08
N ARG A 7 17.38 -3.53 24.90
CA ARG A 7 16.35 -2.59 24.47
C ARG A 7 16.88 -1.57 23.47
N GLY A 8 18.08 -1.02 23.72
CA GLY A 8 18.74 -0.12 22.78
C GLY A 8 19.03 -0.78 21.43
N LEU A 9 19.56 -2.01 21.46
CA LEU A 9 19.87 -2.77 20.25
C LEU A 9 18.60 -3.09 19.44
N PHE A 10 17.50 -3.45 20.12
CA PHE A 10 16.21 -3.69 19.46
C PHE A 10 15.65 -2.43 18.80
N LEU A 11 15.73 -1.28 19.48
CA LEU A 11 15.26 0.00 18.93
C LEU A 11 16.07 0.41 17.69
N VAL A 12 17.39 0.31 17.73
CA VAL A 12 18.26 0.64 16.58
C VAL A 12 18.01 -0.33 15.43
N GLY A 13 17.84 -1.62 15.72
CA GLY A 13 17.47 -2.63 14.71
C GLY A 13 16.14 -2.30 14.03
N ALA A 14 15.09 -2.03 14.80
CA ALA A 14 13.78 -1.66 14.26
C ALA A 14 13.86 -0.38 13.41
N LEU A 15 14.52 0.66 13.91
CA LEU A 15 14.63 1.96 13.22
C LEU A 15 15.35 1.83 11.87
N SER A 16 16.42 1.03 11.82
CA SER A 16 17.17 0.80 10.58
C SER A 16 16.33 0.07 9.52
N VAL A 17 15.61 -0.98 9.91
CA VAL A 17 14.70 -1.71 9.00
C VAL A 17 13.60 -0.80 8.47
N THR A 18 12.99 0.02 9.32
CA THR A 18 11.96 0.98 8.89
C THR A 18 12.52 2.02 7.92
N ALA A 19 13.73 2.54 8.16
CA ALA A 19 14.38 3.49 7.26
C ALA A 19 14.68 2.87 5.89
N LEU A 20 15.16 1.62 5.86
CA LEU A 20 15.38 0.86 4.63
C LEU A 20 14.07 0.63 3.86
N ALA A 21 12.99 0.25 4.55
CA ALA A 21 11.68 0.04 3.93
C ALA A 21 11.11 1.34 3.35
N ALA A 22 11.24 2.46 4.07
CA ALA A 22 10.81 3.77 3.59
C ALA A 22 11.64 4.23 2.38
N ALA A 23 12.96 4.00 2.40
CA ALA A 23 13.84 4.35 1.28
C ALA A 23 13.63 3.45 0.04
N ALA A 24 13.22 2.20 0.25
CA ALA A 24 12.85 1.30 -0.84
C ALA A 24 11.51 1.67 -1.49
N TRP A 25 10.72 2.54 -0.87
CA TRP A 25 9.46 3.01 -1.43
C TRP A 25 9.71 4.10 -2.47
N GLN A 26 9.99 3.67 -3.70
CA GLN A 26 10.11 4.56 -4.84
C GLN A 26 8.73 4.72 -5.50
N GLU A 27 8.01 5.80 -5.17
CA GLU A 27 6.76 6.14 -5.84
C GLU A 27 7.07 6.63 -7.26
N PRO A 28 6.61 5.94 -8.33
CA PRO A 28 6.83 6.38 -9.70
C PRO A 28 6.10 7.71 -9.92
N ALA A 29 6.80 8.72 -10.43
CA ALA A 29 6.16 9.98 -10.77
C ALA A 29 5.06 9.76 -11.82
N PRO A 30 3.90 10.43 -11.71
CA PRO A 30 2.84 10.32 -12.70
C PRO A 30 3.36 10.86 -14.04
N GLN A 31 3.58 9.97 -15.00
CA GLN A 31 4.02 10.33 -16.35
C GLN A 31 2.81 10.31 -17.30
N VAL A 32 2.67 11.35 -18.11
CA VAL A 32 1.65 11.41 -19.16
C VAL A 32 2.09 10.49 -20.30
N VAL A 33 1.32 9.43 -20.55
CA VAL A 33 1.55 8.52 -21.67
C VAL A 33 0.97 9.16 -22.93
N ASP A 34 1.83 9.61 -23.84
CA ASP A 34 1.45 10.09 -25.17
C ASP A 34 1.48 8.93 -26.18
N LEU A 35 0.49 8.88 -27.07
CA LEU A 35 0.30 7.81 -28.06
C LEU A 35 1.53 7.64 -28.97
N VAL A 36 2.20 8.75 -29.30
CA VAL A 36 3.42 8.76 -30.11
C VAL A 36 4.61 8.18 -29.35
N SER A 37 4.74 8.48 -28.05
CA SER A 37 5.81 7.94 -27.20
C SER A 37 5.60 6.46 -26.85
N CYS A 38 4.34 5.99 -26.84
CA CYS A 38 3.98 4.61 -26.53
C CYS A 38 4.10 3.67 -27.74
N ALA A 39 4.07 4.20 -28.97
CA ALA A 39 4.18 3.42 -30.19
C ALA A 39 5.58 2.80 -30.39
N ASP A 40 6.63 3.52 -29.98
CA ASP A 40 8.03 3.09 -30.16
C ASP A 40 8.63 2.39 -28.93
N GLN A 41 7.94 2.43 -27.78
CA GLN A 41 8.40 1.80 -26.55
C GLN A 41 7.54 0.58 -26.18
N ARG A 42 8.18 -0.59 -26.08
CA ARG A 42 7.51 -1.77 -25.52
C ARG A 42 7.23 -1.50 -24.04
N CYS A 43 5.96 -1.31 -23.70
CA CYS A 43 5.53 -1.12 -22.32
C CYS A 43 6.16 -2.21 -21.44
N PRO A 44 6.77 -1.85 -20.29
CA PRO A 44 7.27 -2.84 -19.36
C PRO A 44 6.11 -3.76 -19.00
N ALA A 45 6.30 -5.08 -19.16
CA ALA A 45 5.28 -6.05 -18.86
C ALA A 45 4.88 -5.88 -17.39
N VAL A 46 3.65 -5.38 -17.18
CA VAL A 46 3.07 -5.26 -15.83
C VAL A 46 3.16 -6.66 -15.22
N SER A 47 3.75 -6.76 -14.03
CA SER A 47 3.98 -8.05 -13.39
C SER A 47 2.68 -8.85 -13.40
N SER A 48 2.68 -10.04 -14.02
CA SER A 48 1.52 -10.94 -14.08
C SER A 48 1.03 -11.38 -12.70
N ARG A 49 1.76 -11.05 -11.63
CA ARG A 49 1.34 -11.19 -10.23
C ARG A 49 0.09 -10.35 -9.90
N HIS A 50 -0.18 -9.29 -10.64
CA HIS A 50 -1.39 -8.48 -10.51
C HIS A 50 -2.46 -8.78 -11.55
N ALA A 51 -2.17 -9.65 -12.52
CA ALA A 51 -3.10 -10.04 -13.60
C ALA A 51 -4.09 -11.14 -13.17
N VAL A 52 -4.30 -11.32 -11.87
CA VAL A 52 -5.49 -12.03 -11.41
C VAL A 52 -6.60 -10.98 -11.43
N ASP A 53 -7.24 -10.85 -12.59
CA ASP A 53 -8.60 -10.32 -12.72
C ASP A 53 -9.54 -11.23 -11.92
N ARG A 54 -9.39 -11.23 -10.60
CA ARG A 54 -10.42 -11.78 -9.73
C ARG A 54 -11.57 -10.80 -9.90
N PRO A 55 -12.75 -11.24 -10.37
CA PRO A 55 -13.92 -10.39 -10.27
C PRO A 55 -14.03 -10.02 -8.80
N VAL A 56 -13.76 -8.75 -8.48
CA VAL A 56 -14.11 -8.17 -7.18
C VAL A 56 -15.63 -8.09 -7.24
N SER A 57 -16.28 -9.23 -7.00
CA SER A 57 -17.64 -9.22 -6.51
C SER A 57 -17.53 -8.44 -5.21
N ALA A 58 -18.14 -7.25 -5.17
CA ALA A 58 -18.33 -6.54 -3.93
C ALA A 58 -19.06 -7.53 -3.01
N ASP A 59 -18.30 -8.16 -2.13
CA ASP A 59 -18.82 -9.12 -1.18
C ASP A 59 -19.84 -8.34 -0.34
N SER A 60 -21.10 -8.77 -0.41
CA SER A 60 -22.23 -8.02 0.14
C SER A 60 -22.02 -7.71 1.61
N ASP A 61 -21.32 -8.60 2.33
CA ASP A 61 -21.01 -8.47 3.74
C ASP A 61 -20.04 -7.30 4.01
N ASN A 62 -19.02 -7.14 3.17
CA ASN A 62 -18.06 -6.04 3.28
C ASN A 62 -18.71 -4.67 2.98
N LEU A 63 -19.66 -4.63 2.04
CA LEU A 63 -20.42 -3.42 1.75
C LEU A 63 -21.35 -3.03 2.90
N VAL A 64 -22.02 -4.00 3.53
CA VAL A 64 -22.90 -3.77 4.69
C VAL A 64 -22.09 -3.30 5.90
N LEU A 65 -20.93 -3.90 6.17
CA LEU A 65 -20.02 -3.46 7.23
C LEU A 65 -19.53 -2.02 7.03
N LEU A 66 -19.21 -1.65 5.78
CA LEU A 66 -18.80 -0.28 5.43
C LEU A 66 -19.93 0.73 5.70
N ILE A 67 -21.15 0.44 5.23
CA ILE A 67 -22.31 1.33 5.41
C ILE A 67 -22.66 1.48 6.89
N PHE A 68 -22.58 0.41 7.67
CA PHE A 68 -22.80 0.43 9.11
C PHE A 68 -21.76 1.30 9.84
N GLY A 69 -20.48 1.13 9.50
CA GLY A 69 -19.40 1.96 10.05
C GLY A 69 -19.58 3.45 9.75
N LEU A 70 -19.90 3.79 8.49
CA LEU A 70 -20.16 5.17 8.07
C LEU A 70 -21.36 5.78 8.82
N SER A 71 -22.45 5.02 8.94
CA SER A 71 -23.66 5.48 9.64
C SER A 71 -23.41 5.75 11.13
N HIS A 72 -22.60 4.92 11.78
CA HIS A 72 -22.24 5.09 13.18
C HIS A 72 -21.28 6.27 13.41
N ALA A 73 -20.32 6.47 12.50
CA ALA A 73 -19.41 7.62 12.55
C ALA A 73 -20.16 8.96 12.40
N MET A 74 -21.14 9.02 11.50
CA MET A 74 -21.97 10.21 11.29
C MET A 74 -22.87 10.51 12.50
N LYS A 75 -23.37 9.48 13.19
CA LYS A 75 -24.23 9.64 14.37
C LYS A 75 -23.45 10.00 15.64
N GLY A 76 -22.17 9.61 15.74
CA GLY A 76 -21.28 9.99 16.84
C GLY A 76 -20.65 11.38 16.70
N ALA A 77 -20.85 12.05 15.57
CA ALA A 77 -20.38 13.41 15.30
C ALA A 77 -21.45 14.50 15.57
N GLN A 78 -22.59 14.12 16.18
CA GLN A 78 -23.65 15.02 16.65
C GLN A 78 -23.64 15.16 18.16
#